data_AF-A0A9D4PRX8-F1
#
_entry.id   AF-A0A9D4PRX8-F1
#
_cell.length_a   1.000
_cell.length_b   1.000
_cell.length_c   1.000
_cell.angle_alpha   90.00
_cell.angle_beta   90.00
_cell.angle_gamma   90.00
#
_symmetry.space_group_name_H-M   'P 1'
#
loop_
_entity.id
_entity.type
_entity.pdbx_description
1 polymer ?
#
loop_
_entity_poly.entity_id
_entity_poly.type
_entity_poly.pdbx_seq_one_letter_code
_entity_poly.pdbx_strand_id
1 'polypeptide(L)'
;MATTPEWIGVTHMDDVPYNFEIPFLDVDKYTDEDRNFSLDVMRSLANFVRNGTPDLPFFENWPQFSLDNPSFVWLQPGNYGIVNDFYGTGCELWRKFL
;
A
#
# COMPACT_ATOMS: atom_id res chain seq x y z
N MET A 1 22.40 8.67 9.21
CA MET A 1 20.93 8.50 9.20
C MET A 1 20.57 7.73 10.45
N ALA A 2 19.56 8.15 11.20
CA ALA A 2 19.09 7.35 12.34
C ALA A 2 18.52 6.05 11.77
N THR A 3 19.14 4.92 12.11
CA THR A 3 18.66 3.59 11.73
C THR A 3 17.52 3.22 12.67
N THR A 4 16.29 3.32 12.17
CA THR A 4 15.12 2.76 12.86
C THR A 4 15.34 1.25 13.03
N PRO A 5 15.18 0.68 14.24
CA PRO A 5 15.28 -0.76 14.44
C PRO A 5 14.33 -1.54 13.52
N GLU A 6 14.80 -2.65 12.95
CA GLU A 6 14.04 -3.47 12.00
C GLU A 6 12.67 -3.93 12.53
N TRP A 7 12.57 -4.23 13.84
CA TRP A 7 11.33 -4.70 14.47
C TRP A 7 10.20 -3.67 14.47
N ILE A 8 10.50 -2.39 14.20
CA ILE A 8 9.49 -1.35 14.06
C ILE A 8 8.70 -1.54 12.76
N GLY A 9 9.30 -2.17 11.74
CA GLY A 9 8.67 -2.43 10.46
C GLY A 9 8.33 -1.15 9.70
N VAL A 10 7.19 -1.17 8.99
CA VAL A 10 6.67 -0.04 8.20
C VAL A 10 5.95 0.93 9.13
N THR A 11 6.44 2.16 9.17
CA THR A 11 5.92 3.23 10.01
C THR A 11 4.97 4.16 9.25
N HIS A 12 4.30 5.03 10.00
CA HIS A 12 3.45 6.05 9.42
C HIS A 12 4.26 6.98 8.49
N MET A 13 3.71 7.23 7.29
CA MET A 13 4.32 8.02 6.20
C MET A 13 5.42 7.32 5.39
N ASP A 14 5.76 6.07 5.68
CA ASP A 14 6.73 5.33 4.85
C ASP A 14 6.19 5.04 3.44
N ASP A 15 4.89 5.15 3.21
CA ASP A 15 4.24 5.04 1.90
C ASP A 15 4.37 6.32 1.05
N VAL A 16 4.51 7.49 1.69
CA VAL A 16 4.50 8.80 1.02
C VAL A 16 5.59 8.91 -0.07
N PRO A 17 6.85 8.52 0.16
CA PRO A 17 7.88 8.58 -0.88
C PRO A 17 7.49 7.83 -2.17
N TYR A 18 6.84 6.68 -2.03
CA TYR A 18 6.44 5.82 -3.15
C TYR A 18 5.26 6.39 -3.95
N ASN A 19 4.35 7.12 -3.27
CA ASN A 19 3.25 7.83 -3.92
C ASN A 19 3.72 9.03 -4.77
N PHE A 20 4.90 9.61 -4.47
CA PHE A 20 5.38 10.88 -5.01
C PHE A 20 6.74 10.81 -5.72
N GLU A 21 7.07 9.67 -6.35
CA GLU A 21 8.26 9.50 -7.21
C GLU A 21 9.62 9.69 -6.53
N ILE A 22 9.69 9.76 -5.20
CA ILE A 22 10.96 9.98 -4.49
C ILE A 22 12.02 8.91 -4.83
N PRO A 23 11.69 7.60 -5.02
CA PRO A 23 12.66 6.59 -5.45
C PRO A 23 13.34 6.86 -6.80
N PHE A 24 12.74 7.69 -7.67
CA PHE A 24 13.33 8.12 -8.93
C PHE A 24 14.21 9.37 -8.78
N LEU A 25 13.97 10.18 -7.75
CA LEU A 25 14.70 11.42 -7.49
C LEU A 25 15.96 11.19 -6.64
N ASP A 26 15.90 10.27 -5.68
CA ASP A 26 17.00 9.96 -4.74
C ASP A 26 17.60 8.59 -5.03
N VAL A 27 18.31 8.48 -6.15
CA VAL A 27 18.75 7.19 -6.70
C VAL A 27 19.70 6.40 -5.78
N ASP A 28 20.43 7.09 -4.91
CA ASP A 28 21.39 6.44 -4.01
C ASP A 28 20.73 5.84 -2.76
N LYS A 29 19.50 6.26 -2.43
CA LYS A 29 18.77 5.77 -1.23
C LYS A 29 17.79 4.64 -1.51
N TYR A 30 17.39 4.47 -2.78
CA TYR A 30 16.35 3.52 -3.16
C TYR A 30 16.90 2.48 -4.14
N THR A 31 16.36 1.28 -4.05
CA THR A 31 16.70 0.16 -4.93
C THR A 31 15.88 0.19 -6.22
N ASP A 32 16.24 -0.64 -7.20
CA ASP A 32 15.41 -0.82 -8.40
C ASP A 32 14.04 -1.43 -8.08
N GLU A 33 13.96 -2.26 -7.03
CA GLU A 33 12.70 -2.80 -6.53
C GLU A 33 11.79 -1.67 -5.99
N ASP A 34 12.36 -0.72 -5.24
CA ASP A 34 11.63 0.46 -4.74
C ASP A 34 11.10 1.33 -5.88
N ARG A 35 11.88 1.50 -6.95
CA ARG A 35 11.45 2.23 -8.15
C ARG A 35 10.30 1.54 -8.86
N ASN A 36 10.42 0.23 -9.06
CA ASN A 36 9.36 -0.55 -9.70
C ASN A 36 8.07 -0.52 -8.87
N PHE A 37 8.18 -0.67 -7.54
CA PHE A 37 7.04 -0.57 -6.64
C PHE A 37 6.41 0.84 -6.64
N SER A 38 7.21 1.91 -6.60
CA SER A 38 6.72 3.29 -6.70
C SER A 38 5.97 3.52 -8.02
N LEU A 39 6.51 3.03 -9.13
CA LEU A 39 5.86 3.10 -10.44
C LEU A 39 4.50 2.39 -10.46
N ASP A 40 4.42 1.22 -9.84
CA ASP A 40 3.17 0.45 -9.74
C ASP A 40 2.13 1.20 -8.90
N VAL A 41 2.52 1.70 -7.72
CA VAL A 41 1.64 2.48 -6.83
C VAL A 41 1.10 3.71 -7.53
N MET A 42 1.96 4.48 -8.21
CA MET A 42 1.53 5.69 -8.91
C MET A 42 0.63 5.40 -10.10
N ARG A 43 0.93 4.35 -10.88
CA ARG A 43 0.04 3.92 -11.97
C ARG A 43 -1.33 3.54 -11.44
N SER A 44 -1.36 2.77 -10.36
CA SER A 44 -2.57 2.38 -9.67
C SER A 44 -3.40 3.58 -9.25
N LEU A 45 -2.76 4.55 -8.58
CA LEU A 45 -3.40 5.80 -8.14
C LEU A 45 -3.90 6.61 -9.34
N ALA A 46 -3.10 6.75 -10.40
CA ALA A 46 -3.48 7.51 -11.58
C ALA A 46 -4.65 6.86 -12.35
N ASN A 47 -4.70 5.52 -12.40
CA ASN A 47 -5.81 4.79 -13.02
C ASN A 47 -7.08 4.87 -12.18
N PHE A 48 -6.97 4.85 -10.85
CA PHE A 48 -8.11 5.16 -9.98
C PHE A 48 -8.66 6.57 -10.24
N VAL A 49 -7.79 7.58 -10.31
CA VAL A 49 -8.21 8.97 -10.59
C VAL A 49 -8.90 9.11 -11.95
N ARG A 50 -8.42 8.38 -12.99
CA ARG A 50 -8.99 8.46 -14.34
C ARG A 50 -10.27 7.65 -14.53
N ASN A 51 -10.30 6.43 -13.99
CA ASN A 51 -11.28 5.40 -14.34
C ASN A 51 -12.17 4.97 -13.17
N GLY A 52 -11.85 5.39 -11.94
CA GLY A 52 -12.53 4.96 -10.72
C GLY A 52 -12.08 3.61 -10.18
N THR A 53 -11.13 2.94 -10.84
CA THR A 53 -10.61 1.63 -10.43
C THR A 53 -9.08 1.61 -10.45
N PRO A 54 -8.41 1.25 -9.34
CA PRO A 54 -6.97 1.03 -9.34
C PRO A 54 -6.63 -0.32 -10.01
N ASP A 55 -5.44 -0.41 -10.57
CA ASP A 55 -4.86 -1.62 -11.15
C ASP A 55 -3.42 -1.82 -10.65
N LEU A 56 -2.95 -3.06 -10.60
CA LEU A 56 -1.57 -3.40 -10.26
C LEU A 56 -1.06 -4.47 -11.22
N PRO A 57 0.25 -4.55 -11.51
CA PRO A 57 0.78 -5.59 -12.37
C PRO A 57 0.44 -6.98 -11.83
N PHE A 58 0.01 -7.86 -12.74
CA PHE A 58 -0.32 -9.27 -12.44
C PHE A 58 -1.44 -9.46 -11.42
N PHE A 59 -2.19 -8.39 -11.12
CA PHE A 59 -3.28 -8.39 -10.16
C PHE A 59 -4.50 -7.71 -10.80
N GLU A 60 -5.29 -8.51 -11.52
CA GLU A 60 -6.34 -8.02 -12.42
C GLU A 60 -7.54 -7.38 -11.70
N ASN A 61 -7.77 -7.67 -10.42
CA ASN A 61 -8.97 -7.22 -9.71
C ASN A 61 -8.64 -6.72 -8.30
N TRP A 62 -8.59 -5.40 -8.13
CA TRP A 62 -8.69 -4.78 -6.82
C TRP A 62 -10.15 -4.86 -6.34
N PRO A 63 -10.46 -5.65 -5.30
CA PRO A 63 -11.84 -5.83 -4.86
C PRO A 63 -12.38 -4.53 -4.26
N GLN A 64 -13.60 -4.17 -4.66
CA GLN A 64 -14.29 -3.05 -4.02
C GLN A 64 -14.59 -3.41 -2.56
N PHE A 65 -14.19 -2.53 -1.65
CA PHE A 65 -14.51 -2.67 -0.23
C PHE A 65 -16.04 -2.60 -0.01
N SER A 66 -16.57 -3.49 0.82
CA SER A 66 -17.95 -3.44 1.30
C SER A 66 -18.03 -3.96 2.74
N LEU A 67 -19.15 -3.70 3.43
CA LEU A 67 -19.35 -4.23 4.79
C LEU A 67 -19.49 -5.76 4.79
N ASP A 68 -20.09 -6.33 3.74
CA ASP A 68 -20.27 -7.78 3.61
C ASP A 68 -18.99 -8.49 3.17
N ASN A 69 -18.13 -7.80 2.41
CA ASN A 69 -16.82 -8.28 1.98
C ASN A 69 -15.75 -7.19 2.19
N PRO A 70 -15.22 -7.07 3.43
CA PRO A 70 -14.23 -6.06 3.80
C PRO A 70 -12.83 -6.48 3.35
N SER A 71 -12.64 -6.60 2.03
CA SER A 71 -11.35 -6.92 1.41
C SER A 71 -10.50 -5.67 1.19
N PHE A 72 -9.19 -5.84 1.37
CA PHE A 72 -8.16 -4.84 1.12
C PHE A 72 -7.04 -5.44 0.29
N VAL A 73 -6.26 -4.61 -0.38
CA VAL A 73 -5.04 -5.04 -1.07
C VAL A 73 -3.84 -4.69 -0.20
N TRP A 74 -3.00 -5.70 0.06
CA TRP A 74 -1.71 -5.56 0.70
C TRP A 74 -0.68 -5.13 -0.34
N LEU A 75 -0.14 -3.92 -0.18
CA LEU A 75 0.89 -3.37 -1.05
C LEU A 75 2.27 -3.71 -0.49
N GLN A 76 2.91 -4.72 -1.07
CA GLN A 76 4.28 -5.10 -0.77
C GLN A 76 5.04 -5.28 -2.09
N PRO A 77 6.27 -4.76 -2.22
CA PRO A 77 7.10 -4.97 -3.40
C PRO A 77 7.15 -6.45 -3.79
N GLY A 78 6.78 -6.76 -5.03
CA GLY A 78 6.79 -8.11 -5.59
C GLY A 78 5.75 -9.10 -5.01
N ASN A 79 4.93 -8.71 -4.04
CA ASN A 79 4.00 -9.61 -3.35
C ASN A 79 2.67 -8.92 -2.98
N TYR A 80 1.93 -8.49 -4.00
CA TYR A 80 0.58 -7.97 -3.82
C TYR A 80 -0.41 -9.09 -3.45
N GLY A 81 -1.33 -8.83 -2.52
CA GLY A 81 -2.31 -9.84 -2.10
C GLY A 81 -3.61 -9.26 -1.55
N ILE A 82 -4.69 -10.03 -1.61
CA ILE A 82 -5.96 -9.66 -0.97
C ILE A 82 -5.93 -10.11 0.48
N VAL A 83 -6.20 -9.19 1.39
CA VAL A 83 -6.42 -9.48 2.82
C VAL A 83 -7.87 -9.17 3.14
N ASN A 84 -8.53 -10.11 3.82
CA ASN A 84 -9.89 -9.93 4.30
C ASN A 84 -9.87 -9.62 5.79
N ASP A 85 -10.79 -8.76 6.23
CA ASP A 85 -11.00 -8.44 7.65
C ASP A 85 -9.72 -7.97 8.37
N PHE A 86 -8.98 -7.05 7.74
CA PHE A 86 -7.74 -6.54 8.30
C PHE A 86 -7.98 -5.85 9.66
N TYR A 87 -7.39 -6.43 10.71
CA TYR A 87 -7.49 -5.95 12.09
C TYR A 87 -8.94 -5.83 12.63
N GLY A 88 -9.86 -6.67 12.14
CA GLY A 88 -11.29 -6.63 12.50
C GLY A 88 -11.56 -6.64 14.00
N THR A 89 -10.92 -7.55 14.74
CA THR A 89 -11.09 -7.68 16.20
C THR A 89 -10.67 -6.44 16.98
N GLY A 90 -9.60 -5.77 16.57
CA GLY A 90 -9.15 -4.53 17.18
C GLY A 90 -10.13 -3.39 16.91
N CYS A 91 -10.60 -3.28 15.67
CA CYS A 91 -11.65 -2.31 15.31
C CYS A 91 -12.95 -2.55 16.09
N GLU A 92 -13.40 -3.80 16.25
CA GLU A 92 -14.59 -4.14 17.02
C GLU A 92 -14.48 -3.80 18.51
N LEU A 93 -13.29 -3.92 19.08
CA LEU A 93 -13.03 -3.48 20.45
C LEU A 93 -13.28 -1.97 20.55
N TRP A 94 -12.62 -1.17 19.71
CA TRP A 94 -12.68 0.28 19.80
C TRP A 94 -14.04 0.88 19.42
N ARG A 95 -14.77 0.29 18.46
CA ARG A 95 -16.15 0.69 18.08
C ARG A 95 -17.15 0.65 19.23
N LYS A 96 -16.86 -0.08 20.32
CA LYS A 96 -17.71 -0.12 21.52
C LYS A 96 -17.49 1.07 22.43
N PHE A 97 -16.34 1.73 22.34
CA PHE A 97 -15.88 2.77 23.26
C PHE A 97 -15.78 4.16 22.61
N LEU A 98 -15.69 4.22 21.29
CA LEU A 98 -15.67 5.44 20.46
C LEU A 98 -16.91 5.45 19.56
#